data_AF-A0A0F9PAD8-F1
#
_entry.id   AF-A0A0F9PAD8-F1
#
_cell.length_a   1.000
_cell.length_b   1.000
_cell.length_c   1.000
_cell.angle_alpha   90.00
_cell.angle_beta   90.00
_cell.angle_gamma   90.00
#
_symmetry.space_group_name_H-M   'P 1'
#
loop_
_entity.id
_entity.type
_entity.pdbx_description
1 polymer ?
#
loop_
_entity_poly.entity_id
_entity_poly.type
_entity_poly.pdbx_seq_one_letter_code
_entity_poly.pdbx_strand_id
1 'polypeptide(L)'
;MLIIPNSSIKKEIITPDHCYGIYRNSISHFAAKTFITCEPVDYIHNWHIDYICEYLQAVIDGNLTRLIITIPPGYMKSVLVNIAFSAYILGINPKERIISTSHSSGLTLRMSNKTRDVMKSDWYKKTFPNTILQKQIEDTQSYFKTTEKGFRQATSMLAKITGDSADLLIID
;
A
#
# COMPACT_ATOMS: atom_id res chain seq x y z
N MET A 1 0.16 -20.75 -1.57
CA MET A 1 0.65 -21.06 -2.92
C MET A 1 0.12 -19.98 -3.84
N LEU A 2 0.95 -18.99 -4.19
CA LEU A 2 0.57 -17.92 -5.12
C LEU A 2 0.70 -18.47 -6.54
N ILE A 3 -0.41 -18.50 -7.27
CA ILE A 3 -0.42 -18.91 -8.67
C ILE A 3 -0.12 -17.64 -9.47
N ILE A 4 1.08 -17.59 -10.06
CA ILE A 4 1.47 -16.57 -11.04
C ILE A 4 0.79 -16.94 -12.36
N PRO A 5 0.08 -16.02 -13.05
CA PRO A 5 -0.52 -16.33 -14.34
C PRO A 5 0.57 -16.32 -15.44
N ASN A 6 0.80 -17.50 -16.01
CA ASN A 6 1.41 -17.80 -17.31
C ASN A 6 2.58 -16.91 -17.80
N SER A 7 3.80 -17.39 -17.54
CA SER A 7 4.82 -17.53 -18.57
C SER A 7 5.67 -18.77 -18.24
N SER A 8 6.22 -19.42 -19.26
CA SER A 8 6.88 -20.73 -19.26
C SER A 8 8.18 -20.82 -18.44
N ILE A 9 8.18 -20.33 -17.21
CA ILE A 9 9.30 -20.37 -16.28
C ILE A 9 9.05 -21.52 -15.33
N LYS A 10 10.06 -22.38 -15.17
CA LYS A 10 10.08 -23.54 -14.28
C LYS A 10 9.33 -23.23 -12.97
N LYS A 11 8.45 -24.14 -12.53
CA LYS A 11 7.89 -24.12 -11.18
C LYS A 11 9.03 -24.33 -10.16
N GLU A 12 9.82 -23.29 -9.93
CA GLU A 12 10.73 -23.22 -8.80
C GLU A 12 9.88 -23.32 -7.54
N ILE A 13 10.32 -24.14 -6.59
CA ILE A 13 9.71 -24.22 -5.27
C ILE A 13 10.00 -22.87 -4.62
N ILE A 14 9.04 -21.94 -4.70
CA ILE A 14 9.16 -20.61 -4.11
C ILE A 14 9.09 -20.80 -2.59
N THR A 15 10.25 -20.79 -1.94
CA THR A 15 10.33 -20.78 -0.48
C THR A 15 9.68 -19.49 0.07
N PRO A 16 9.18 -19.49 1.31
CA PRO A 16 8.60 -18.29 1.91
C PRO A 16 9.54 -17.08 1.87
N ASP A 17 10.85 -17.30 2.00
CA ASP A 17 11.87 -16.24 1.93
C ASP A 17 12.02 -15.65 0.54
N HIS A 18 11.93 -16.47 -0.52
CA HIS A 18 11.90 -15.97 -1.90
C HIS A 18 10.66 -15.08 -2.14
N CYS A 19 9.51 -15.42 -1.53
CA CYS A 19 8.31 -14.58 -1.64
C CYS A 19 8.52 -13.17 -1.08
N TYR A 20 9.19 -13.04 0.08
CA TYR A 20 9.44 -11.72 0.70
C TYR A 20 10.37 -10.86 -0.14
N GLY A 21 11.38 -11.47 -0.79
CA GLY A 21 12.23 -10.77 -1.75
C GLY A 21 11.45 -10.24 -2.95
N ILE A 22 10.52 -11.03 -3.50
CA ILE A 22 9.64 -10.61 -4.59
C ILE A 22 8.74 -9.44 -4.14
N TYR A 23 8.10 -9.56 -2.97
CA TYR A 23 7.24 -8.51 -2.45
C TYR A 23 7.97 -7.20 -2.17
N ARG A 24 9.27 -7.23 -1.88
CA ARG A 24 10.07 -6.02 -1.65
C ARG A 24 10.43 -5.29 -2.95
N ASN A 25 10.50 -6.02 -4.07
CA ASN A 25 10.99 -5.51 -5.35
C ASN A 25 9.88 -5.37 -6.41
N SER A 26 8.64 -5.78 -6.10
CA SER A 26 7.53 -5.71 -7.05
C SER A 26 6.25 -5.30 -6.36
N ILE A 27 5.82 -4.06 -6.63
CA ILE A 27 4.57 -3.51 -6.11
C ILE A 27 3.34 -4.31 -6.60
N SER A 28 3.36 -4.89 -7.80
CA SER A 28 2.25 -5.72 -8.31
C SER A 28 2.05 -6.97 -7.44
N HIS A 29 3.15 -7.71 -7.15
CA HIS A 29 3.09 -8.88 -6.28
C HIS A 29 2.74 -8.51 -4.83
N PHE A 30 3.28 -7.40 -4.33
CA PHE A 30 2.92 -6.87 -3.02
C PHE A 30 1.42 -6.55 -2.96
N ALA A 31 0.88 -5.87 -3.97
CA ALA A 31 -0.53 -5.50 -4.04
C ALA A 31 -1.47 -6.70 -4.12
N ALA A 32 -1.10 -7.74 -4.88
CA ALA A 32 -1.82 -9.01 -4.89
C ALA A 32 -1.87 -9.63 -3.49
N LYS A 33 -0.73 -9.64 -2.78
CA LYS A 33 -0.66 -10.17 -1.41
C LYS A 33 -1.46 -9.32 -0.41
N THR A 34 -1.43 -8.00 -0.55
CA THR A 34 -2.26 -7.07 0.22
C THR A 34 -3.74 -7.33 -0.01
N PHE A 35 -4.18 -7.49 -1.25
CA PHE A 35 -5.58 -7.76 -1.58
C PHE A 35 -6.09 -9.02 -0.89
N ILE A 36 -5.34 -10.13 -0.99
CA ILE A 36 -5.67 -11.41 -0.32
C ILE A 36 -5.72 -11.26 1.21
N THR A 37 -4.99 -10.29 1.77
CA THR A 37 -5.00 -10.03 3.22
C THR A 37 -6.22 -9.21 3.65
N CYS A 38 -6.72 -8.33 2.77
CA CYS A 38 -7.75 -7.35 3.10
C CYS A 38 -9.16 -7.74 2.67
N GLU A 39 -9.29 -8.55 1.62
CA GLU A 39 -10.56 -8.91 1.02
C GLU A 39 -10.83 -10.41 1.14
N PRO A 40 -12.08 -10.82 1.39
CA PRO A 40 -12.44 -12.24 1.50
C PRO A 40 -12.60 -12.94 0.14
N VAL A 41 -12.49 -12.19 -0.97
CA VAL A 41 -12.65 -12.70 -2.32
C VAL A 41 -11.32 -13.07 -2.95
N ASP A 42 -11.35 -14.03 -3.86
CA ASP A 42 -10.16 -14.44 -4.59
C ASP A 42 -9.61 -13.30 -5.44
N TYR A 43 -8.29 -13.14 -5.39
CA TYR A 43 -7.59 -12.19 -6.24
C TYR A 43 -7.57 -12.70 -7.68
N ILE A 44 -8.17 -11.93 -8.59
CA ILE A 44 -8.11 -12.18 -10.04
C ILE A 44 -7.17 -11.16 -10.66
N HIS A 45 -6.01 -11.65 -11.09
CA HIS A 45 -5.02 -10.82 -11.75
C HIS A 45 -5.49 -10.41 -13.15
N ASN A 46 -5.14 -9.18 -13.57
CA ASN A 46 -5.46 -8.66 -14.90
C ASN A 46 -4.46 -7.56 -15.30
N TRP A 47 -4.26 -7.35 -16.60
CA TRP A 47 -3.21 -6.51 -17.19
C TRP A 47 -3.20 -5.07 -16.67
N HIS A 48 -4.37 -4.51 -16.37
CA HIS A 48 -4.50 -3.12 -15.89
C HIS A 48 -3.87 -2.93 -14.51
N ILE A 49 -3.77 -3.99 -13.70
CA ILE A 49 -3.13 -3.93 -12.38
C ILE A 49 -1.63 -3.71 -12.58
N ASP A 50 -0.99 -4.47 -13.45
CA ASP A 50 0.43 -4.29 -13.78
C ASP A 50 0.69 -2.92 -14.39
N TYR A 51 -0.18 -2.48 -15.30
CA TYR A 51 -0.07 -1.16 -15.90
C TYR A 51 -0.12 -0.05 -14.84
N ILE A 52 -1.09 -0.08 -13.91
CA ILE A 52 -1.13 0.90 -12.82
C ILE A 52 0.11 0.80 -11.92
N CYS A 53 0.58 -0.42 -11.64
CA CYS A 53 1.77 -0.66 -10.84
C CYS A 53 3.04 -0.05 -11.47
N GLU A 54 3.17 -0.06 -12.80
CA GLU A 54 4.26 0.58 -13.51
C GLU A 54 4.30 2.10 -13.25
N TYR A 55 3.14 2.78 -13.34
CA TYR A 55 3.06 4.21 -13.03
C TYR A 55 3.28 4.51 -11.54
N LEU A 56 2.80 3.64 -10.64
CA LEU A 56 3.09 3.77 -9.21
C LEU A 56 4.58 3.59 -8.93
N GLN A 57 5.26 2.70 -9.65
CA GLN A 57 6.71 2.56 -9.56
C GLN A 57 7.43 3.82 -10.06
N ALA A 58 6.97 4.43 -11.16
CA ALA A 58 7.50 5.71 -11.60
C ALA A 58 7.32 6.84 -10.56
N VAL A 59 6.27 6.79 -9.73
CA VAL A 59 6.10 7.70 -8.58
C VAL A 59 7.12 7.42 -7.48
N ILE A 60 7.35 6.14 -7.14
CA ILE A 60 8.38 5.73 -6.16
C ILE A 60 9.77 6.20 -6.59
N ASP A 61 10.09 6.03 -7.86
CA ASP A 61 11.39 6.36 -8.42
C ASP A 61 11.60 7.88 -8.58
N GLY A 62 10.56 8.69 -8.34
CA GLY A 62 10.59 10.14 -8.53
C GLY A 62 10.52 10.60 -9.98
N ASN A 63 10.34 9.67 -10.93
CA ASN A 63 10.16 9.96 -12.36
C ASN A 63 8.81 10.61 -12.66
N LEU A 64 7.81 10.36 -11.80
CA LEU A 64 6.47 10.91 -11.91
C LEU A 64 6.03 11.56 -10.60
N THR A 65 5.77 12.86 -10.60
CA THR A 65 5.34 13.59 -9.39
C THR A 65 3.82 13.72 -9.26
N ARG A 66 3.07 13.48 -10.35
CA ARG A 66 1.62 13.62 -10.40
C ARG A 66 1.02 12.50 -11.25
N LEU A 67 0.11 11.73 -10.67
CA LEU A 67 -0.56 10.62 -11.32
C LEU A 67 -2.07 10.73 -11.11
N ILE A 68 -2.83 10.66 -12.20
CA ILE A 68 -4.30 10.57 -12.18
C ILE A 68 -4.67 9.21 -12.77
N ILE A 69 -5.45 8.42 -12.04
CA ILE A 69 -5.90 7.09 -12.48
C ILE A 69 -7.43 7.12 -12.62
N THR A 70 -7.91 7.09 -13.86
CA THR A 70 -9.34 7.07 -14.20
C THR A 70 -9.76 5.66 -14.61
N ILE A 71 -10.30 4.89 -13.66
CA ILE A 71 -10.87 3.55 -13.91
C ILE A 71 -12.21 3.40 -13.20
N PRO A 72 -13.11 2.52 -13.68
CA PRO A 72 -14.43 2.32 -13.07
C PRO A 72 -14.33 1.75 -11.64
N PRO A 73 -15.41 1.84 -10.84
CA PRO A 73 -15.46 1.23 -9.52
C PRO A 73 -15.39 -0.31 -9.60
N GLY A 74 -14.83 -0.95 -8.57
CA GLY A 74 -14.71 -2.42 -8.50
C GLY A 74 -13.41 -3.00 -9.08
N TYR A 75 -12.56 -2.18 -9.69
CA TYR A 75 -11.30 -2.62 -10.32
C TYR A 75 -10.08 -2.52 -9.40
N MET A 76 -10.26 -2.82 -8.11
CA MET A 76 -9.20 -2.83 -7.09
C MET A 76 -8.45 -1.49 -6.85
N LYS A 77 -8.74 -0.40 -7.59
CA LYS A 77 -8.04 0.90 -7.51
C LYS A 77 -7.77 1.35 -6.07
N SER A 78 -8.82 1.40 -5.27
CA SER A 78 -8.78 1.86 -3.89
C SER A 78 -7.89 0.96 -3.01
N VAL A 79 -7.93 -0.37 -3.20
CA VAL A 79 -7.04 -1.28 -2.47
C VAL A 79 -5.59 -1.12 -2.94
N LEU A 80 -5.37 -1.03 -4.24
CA LEU A 80 -4.04 -0.86 -4.82
C LEU A 80 -3.37 0.45 -4.38
N VAL A 81 -4.05 1.58 -4.55
CA VAL A 81 -3.47 2.92 -4.35
C VAL A 81 -3.53 3.36 -2.90
N ASN A 82 -4.65 3.18 -2.19
CA ASN A 82 -4.75 3.67 -0.82
C ASN A 82 -4.21 2.68 0.20
N ILE A 83 -4.24 1.37 -0.04
CA ILE A 83 -3.82 0.36 0.96
C ILE A 83 -2.44 -0.18 0.63
N ALA A 84 -2.31 -0.87 -0.50
CA ALA A 84 -1.07 -1.53 -0.88
C ALA A 84 0.06 -0.54 -1.10
N PHE A 85 -0.15 0.48 -1.94
CA PHE A 85 0.89 1.45 -2.27
C PHE A 85 1.38 2.22 -1.05
N SER A 86 0.48 2.68 -0.17
CA SER A 86 0.90 3.36 1.06
C SER A 86 1.68 2.46 2.01
N ALA A 87 1.27 1.20 2.18
CA ALA A 87 2.01 0.24 2.99
C ALA A 87 3.38 -0.07 2.36
N TYR A 88 3.46 -0.14 1.04
CA TYR A 88 4.69 -0.40 0.30
C TYR A 88 5.70 0.75 0.42
N ILE A 89 5.25 2.00 0.24
CA ILE A 89 6.07 3.21 0.43
C ILE A 89 6.68 3.26 1.82
N LEU A 90 5.87 3.08 2.88
CA LEU A 90 6.37 3.01 4.25
C LEU A 90 7.27 1.79 4.50
N GLY A 91 7.08 0.71 3.73
CA GLY A 91 7.91 -0.48 3.75
C GLY A 91 9.33 -0.21 3.22
N ILE A 92 9.42 0.50 2.10
CA ILE A 92 10.69 0.88 1.47
C ILE A 92 11.38 1.98 2.28
N ASN A 93 10.64 3.02 2.63
CA ASN A 93 11.15 4.17 3.36
C ASN A 93 10.21 4.49 4.54
N PRO A 94 10.56 4.03 5.76
CA PRO A 94 9.78 4.29 6.95
C PRO A 94 9.68 5.77 7.34
N LYS A 95 10.41 6.69 6.70
CA LYS A 95 10.39 8.14 6.97
C LYS A 95 9.31 8.89 6.19
N GLU A 96 8.70 8.24 5.20
CA GLU A 96 7.72 8.86 4.32
C GLU A 96 6.45 9.30 5.06
N ARG A 97 5.90 10.43 4.65
CA ARG A 97 4.71 11.03 5.23
C ARG A 97 3.58 11.01 4.22
N ILE A 98 2.59 10.17 4.45
CA ILE A 98 1.50 9.93 3.52
C ILE A 98 0.21 10.54 4.08
N ILE A 99 -0.41 11.43 3.30
CA ILE A 99 -1.76 11.91 3.59
C ILE A 99 -2.71 11.34 2.54
N SER A 100 -3.78 10.72 3.01
CA SER A 100 -4.84 10.17 2.18
C SER A 100 -6.16 10.87 2.51
N THR A 101 -6.88 11.27 1.48
CA THR A 101 -8.21 11.86 1.60
C THR A 101 -9.19 11.24 0.62
N SER A 102 -10.43 11.15 1.04
CA SER A 102 -11.54 10.72 0.20
C SER A 102 -12.81 11.50 0.55
N HIS A 103 -13.78 11.47 -0.36
CA HIS A 103 -15.09 12.10 -0.20
C HIS A 103 -15.83 11.59 1.06
N SER A 104 -15.65 10.32 1.44
CA SER A 104 -16.27 9.73 2.63
C SER A 104 -15.25 9.52 3.75
N SER A 105 -15.42 10.21 4.88
CA SER A 105 -14.57 10.03 6.07
C SER A 105 -14.55 8.58 6.56
N GLY A 106 -15.69 7.90 6.53
CA GLY A 106 -15.78 6.48 6.89
C GLY A 106 -14.98 5.57 5.96
N LEU A 107 -14.94 5.87 4.66
CA LEU A 107 -14.12 5.13 3.70
C LEU A 107 -12.63 5.33 3.96
N THR A 108 -12.19 6.58 4.17
CA THR A 108 -10.78 6.89 4.46
C THR A 108 -10.29 6.19 5.73
N LEU A 109 -11.10 6.17 6.78
CA LEU A 109 -10.79 5.45 8.03
C LEU A 109 -10.68 3.94 7.82
N ARG A 110 -11.60 3.33 7.05
CA ARG A 110 -11.54 1.90 6.73
C ARG A 110 -10.27 1.54 5.97
N MET A 111 -9.86 2.36 5.00
CA MET A 111 -8.61 2.16 4.26
C MET A 111 -7.37 2.32 5.15
N SER A 112 -7.39 3.31 6.05
CA SER A 112 -6.33 3.51 7.03
C SER A 112 -6.15 2.29 7.93
N ASN A 113 -7.25 1.75 8.46
CA ASN A 113 -7.24 0.53 9.28
C ASN A 113 -6.72 -0.67 8.48
N LYS A 114 -7.23 -0.90 7.25
CA LYS A 114 -6.73 -1.99 6.40
C LYS A 114 -5.22 -1.89 6.12
N THR A 115 -4.71 -0.68 5.92
CA THR A 115 -3.27 -0.45 5.72
C THR A 115 -2.49 -0.83 6.97
N ARG A 116 -2.98 -0.43 8.14
CA ARG A 116 -2.39 -0.80 9.42
C ARG A 116 -2.40 -2.31 9.64
N ASP A 117 -3.50 -2.98 9.31
CA ASP A 117 -3.63 -4.43 9.46
C ASP A 117 -2.62 -5.16 8.56
N VAL A 118 -2.45 -4.69 7.32
CA VAL A 118 -1.38 -5.16 6.42
C VAL A 118 -0.01 -4.97 7.06
N MET A 119 0.31 -3.78 7.58
CA MET A 119 1.60 -3.49 8.20
C MET A 119 1.85 -4.29 9.49
N LYS A 120 0.78 -4.68 10.21
CA LYS A 120 0.86 -5.52 11.42
C LYS A 120 1.00 -7.01 11.09
N SER A 121 0.69 -7.44 9.87
CA SER A 121 0.78 -8.83 9.46
C SER A 121 2.21 -9.37 9.51
N ASP A 122 2.35 -10.67 9.77
CA ASP A 122 3.67 -11.30 9.86
C ASP A 122 4.42 -11.29 8.52
N TRP A 123 3.69 -11.40 7.41
CA TRP A 123 4.31 -11.38 6.09
C TRP A 123 4.86 -9.99 5.76
N TYR A 124 4.18 -8.92 6.17
CA TYR A 124 4.68 -7.57 5.97
C TYR A 124 5.93 -7.32 6.82
N LYS A 125 5.91 -7.69 8.11
CA LYS A 125 7.07 -7.55 9.00
C LYS A 125 8.30 -8.31 8.50
N LYS A 126 8.10 -9.49 7.90
CA LYS A 126 9.18 -10.26 7.26
C LYS A 126 9.66 -9.62 5.94
N THR A 127 8.75 -8.99 5.21
CA THR A 127 9.06 -8.25 3.97
C THR A 127 9.82 -6.96 4.26
N PHE A 128 9.46 -6.22 5.30
CA PHE A 128 10.05 -4.94 5.68
C PHE A 128 10.42 -4.93 7.17
N PRO A 129 11.49 -5.64 7.58
CA PRO A 129 11.88 -5.78 8.98
C PRO A 129 12.29 -4.46 9.64
N ASN A 130 12.72 -3.48 8.84
CA ASN A 130 13.13 -2.15 9.32
C ASN A 130 11.92 -1.20 9.54
N THR A 131 10.73 -1.57 9.07
CA THR A 131 9.52 -0.75 9.18
C THR A 131 8.73 -1.13 10.42
N ILE A 132 9.02 -0.45 11.53
CA ILE A 132 8.39 -0.72 12.82
C ILE A 132 7.36 0.38 13.12
N LEU A 133 6.10 0.00 13.33
CA LEU A 133 5.05 0.91 13.80
C LEU A 133 5.31 1.33 15.26
N GLN A 134 5.21 2.63 15.54
CA GLN A 134 5.37 3.17 16.88
C GLN A 134 4.18 2.75 17.76
N LYS A 135 4.46 2.23 18.97
CA LYS A 135 3.42 1.88 19.93
C LYS A 135 2.95 3.12 20.71
N GLN A 136 1.63 3.28 20.78
CA GLN A 136 0.84 3.84 21.91
C GLN A 136 0.61 5.35 22.09
N ILE A 137 1.33 6.31 21.50
CA ILE A 137 1.06 7.73 21.84
C ILE A 137 0.12 8.44 20.84
N GLU A 138 0.12 8.04 19.56
CA GLU A 138 -0.68 8.72 18.52
C GLU A 138 -1.38 7.73 17.54
N ASP A 139 -1.54 6.46 17.93
CA ASP A 139 -2.11 5.43 17.04
C ASP A 139 -3.66 5.46 17.05
N THR A 140 -4.28 6.27 16.19
CA THR A 140 -5.75 6.42 16.06
C THR A 140 -6.26 5.83 14.75
N GLN A 141 -7.56 5.58 14.53
CA GLN A 141 -8.01 5.04 13.23
C GLN A 141 -7.60 5.92 12.03
N SER A 142 -7.49 7.24 12.23
CA SER A 142 -7.08 8.20 11.21
C SER A 142 -5.57 8.40 11.12
N TYR A 143 -4.75 7.88 12.02
CA TYR A 143 -3.34 8.23 12.08
C TYR A 143 -2.46 7.13 12.68
N PHE A 144 -1.30 6.87 12.08
CA PHE A 144 -0.24 6.06 12.68
C PHE A 144 1.15 6.50 12.21
N LYS A 145 2.15 6.28 13.06
CA LYS A 145 3.57 6.57 12.77
C LYS A 145 4.44 5.32 12.78
N THR A 146 5.55 5.39 12.07
CA THR A 146 6.69 4.49 12.21
C THR A 146 7.65 5.02 13.28
N THR A 147 8.57 4.17 13.73
CA THR A 147 9.67 4.54 14.63
C THR A 147 10.66 5.54 14.01
N GLU A 148 10.70 5.63 12.68
CA GLU A 148 11.52 6.57 11.90
C GLU A 148 10.79 7.89 11.61
N LYS A 149 9.69 8.18 12.31
CA LYS A 149 8.87 9.41 12.22
C LYS A 149 8.09 9.60 10.92
N GLY A 150 8.13 8.65 9.98
CA GLY A 150 7.16 8.62 8.89
C GLY A 150 5.75 8.30 9.41
N PHE A 151 4.73 8.63 8.64
CA PHE A 151 3.35 8.45 9.08
C PHE A 151 2.38 8.24 7.93
N ARG A 152 1.20 7.75 8.27
CA ARG A 152 0.02 7.80 7.42
C ARG A 152 -1.10 8.52 8.16
N GLN A 153 -1.72 9.50 7.50
CA GLN A 153 -2.88 10.22 7.98
C GLN A 153 -4.05 10.08 7.00
N ALA A 154 -5.24 9.79 7.53
CA ALA A 154 -6.51 9.81 6.85
C ALA A 154 -7.27 11.08 7.23
N THR A 155 -7.60 11.90 6.25
CA THR A 155 -8.33 13.16 6.44
C THR A 155 -9.55 13.24 5.52
N SER A 156 -10.56 14.03 5.89
CA SER A 156 -11.68 14.34 4.98
C SER A 156 -11.29 15.45 4.01
N MET A 157 -11.89 15.49 2.81
CA MET A 157 -11.56 16.51 1.80
C MET A 157 -11.76 17.95 2.29
N LEU A 158 -12.66 18.15 3.25
CA LEU A 158 -12.99 19.46 3.82
C LEU A 158 -12.20 19.79 5.09
N ALA A 159 -11.48 18.84 5.68
CA ALA A 159 -10.62 19.11 6.81
C ALA A 159 -9.35 19.80 6.32
N LYS A 160 -9.04 20.96 6.92
CA LYS A 160 -7.81 21.69 6.66
C LYS A 160 -6.61 20.77 6.89
N ILE A 161 -5.85 20.47 5.82
CA ILE A 161 -4.49 19.94 5.92
C ILE A 161 -3.63 21.10 6.42
N THR A 162 -3.54 21.28 7.74
CA THR A 162 -2.74 22.35 8.35
C THR A 162 -1.79 21.76 9.37
N GLY A 163 -0.48 21.96 9.17
CA GLY A 163 0.59 21.67 10.14
C GLY A 163 1.56 20.59 9.68
N ASP A 164 1.07 19.55 9.00
CA ASP A 164 1.89 18.43 8.56
C ASP A 164 2.21 18.49 7.06
N SER A 165 3.50 18.45 6.72
CA SER A 165 3.95 18.31 5.32
C SER A 165 3.88 16.83 4.92
N ALA A 166 3.20 16.55 3.81
CA ALA A 166 3.18 15.23 3.19
C ALA A 166 4.26 15.13 2.11
N ASP A 167 4.86 13.96 2.01
CA ASP A 167 5.73 13.58 0.89
C ASP A 167 4.89 12.92 -0.22
N LEU A 168 3.79 12.25 0.14
CA LEU A 168 2.81 11.67 -0.78
C LEU A 168 1.37 12.06 -0.39
N LEU A 169 0.62 12.61 -1.36
CA LEU A 169 -0.80 12.91 -1.23
C LEU A 169 -1.63 11.98 -2.11
N ILE A 170 -2.59 11.27 -1.51
CA ILE A 170 -3.52 10.37 -2.21
C ILE A 170 -4.93 10.93 -2.10
N ILE A 171 -5.62 11.05 -3.23
CA ILE A 171 -6.99 11.57 -3.34
C ILE A 171 -7.85 10.50 -4.02
N ASP A 172 -8.93 10.09 -3.36
CA ASP A 172 -9.91 9.11 -3.88
C ASP A 172 -11.35 9.64 -3.89
#